data_AF-A0A2N2ANM3-F1
#
_entry.id   AF-A0A2N2ANM3-F1
#
_cell.length_a   1.000
_cell.length_b   1.000
_cell.length_c   1.000
_cell.angle_alpha   90.00
_cell.angle_beta   90.00
_cell.angle_gamma   90.00
#
_symmetry.space_group_name_H-M   'P 1'
#
loop_
_entity.id
_entity.type
_entity.pdbx_description
1 polymer ?
#
loop_
_entity_poly.entity_id
_entity_poly.type
_entity_poly.pdbx_seq_one_letter_code
_entity_poly.pdbx_strand_id
1 'polypeptide(L)'
;MRRRLWFTLAVVLQIIILVVMIGMKWSTLTYGTKILLKTKPVDPWDFFRGDYVVLNYEISDLDLKKVPADNNDFKRNETVYVMLKQEGRYWAARSVSHKPPADESLAIKGVVIYYSDYEKILHLKYGIESYFVPQHQGRTIENARAALEAEVSVDRRGNSALARLFIEGREVKFQ
;
A
#
# COMPACT_ATOMS: atom_id res chain seq x y z
N MET A 1 10.55 25.15 39.53
CA MET A 1 11.03 25.39 38.15
C MET A 1 11.39 24.11 37.39
N ARG A 2 12.23 23.21 37.92
CA ARG A 2 12.70 22.00 37.21
C ARG A 2 11.58 21.08 36.65
N ARG A 3 10.48 20.89 37.38
CA ARG A 3 9.31 20.08 36.92
C ARG A 3 8.60 20.67 35.69
N ARG A 4 8.51 22.01 35.59
CA ARG A 4 7.91 22.67 34.43
C ARG A 4 8.78 22.51 33.18
N LEU A 5 10.10 22.57 33.34
CA LEU A 5 11.06 22.34 32.25
C LEU A 5 10.94 20.93 31.66
N TRP A 6 10.88 19.90 32.51
CA TRP A 6 10.69 18.52 32.07
C TRP A 6 9.35 18.30 31.38
N PHE A 7 8.29 18.92 31.89
CA PHE A 7 6.98 18.86 31.24
C PHE A 7 7.00 19.51 29.86
N THR A 8 7.56 20.72 29.73
CA THR A 8 7.70 21.38 28.42
C THR A 8 8.55 20.55 27.46
N LEU A 9 9.65 19.96 27.93
CA LEU A 9 10.53 19.13 27.10
C LEU A 9 9.80 17.87 26.61
N ALA A 10 9.01 17.22 27.46
CA ALA A 10 8.18 16.08 27.06
C ALA A 10 7.14 16.46 26.00
N VAL A 11 6.47 17.60 26.14
CA VAL A 11 5.49 18.10 25.15
C VAL A 11 6.18 18.41 23.82
N VAL A 12 7.34 19.07 23.84
CA VAL A 12 8.11 19.38 22.62
C VAL A 12 8.58 18.09 21.94
N LEU A 13 9.08 17.12 22.69
CA LEU A 13 9.48 15.82 22.15
C LEU A 13 8.30 15.12 21.46
N GLN A 14 7.10 15.14 22.07
CA GLN A 14 5.90 14.57 21.49
C GLN A 14 5.52 15.25 20.16
N ILE A 15 5.59 16.59 20.09
CA ILE A 15 5.32 17.34 18.86
C ILE A 15 6.34 17.00 17.78
N ILE A 16 7.63 16.92 18.12
CA ILE A 16 8.69 16.56 17.18
C ILE A 16 8.43 15.17 16.59
N ILE A 17 8.07 14.19 17.41
CA ILE A 17 7.74 12.83 16.94
C ILE A 17 6.60 12.87 15.92
N LEU A 18 5.52 13.61 16.20
CA LEU A 18 4.39 13.75 15.26
C LEU A 18 4.79 14.43 13.95
N VAL A 19 5.58 15.52 14.02
CA VAL A 19 6.07 16.22 12.83
C VAL A 19 6.96 15.32 11.98
N VAL A 20 7.84 14.53 12.59
CA VAL A 20 8.70 13.56 11.89
C VAL A 20 7.84 12.49 11.21
N MET A 21 6.80 11.97 11.87
CA MET A 21 5.88 11.00 11.27
C MET A 21 5.16 11.56 10.03
N ILE A 22 4.67 12.79 10.11
CA ILE A 22 4.01 13.47 8.99
C ILE A 22 5.01 13.72 7.85
N GLY A 23 6.21 14.22 8.18
CA GLY A 23 7.26 14.49 7.21
C GLY A 23 7.71 13.26 6.43
N MET A 24 7.82 12.10 7.08
CA MET A 24 8.12 10.84 6.40
C MET A 24 7.05 10.46 5.38
N LYS A 25 5.77 10.49 5.75
CA LYS A 25 4.66 10.19 4.82
C LYS A 25 4.58 11.19 3.66
N TRP A 26 4.75 12.47 3.96
CA TRP A 26 4.74 13.52 2.94
C TRP A 26 5.90 13.37 1.95
N SER A 27 7.08 12.98 2.43
CA SER A 27 8.23 12.67 1.58
C SER A 27 7.94 11.49 0.64
N THR A 28 7.35 10.40 1.14
CA THR A 28 6.97 9.25 0.30
C THR A 28 5.96 9.65 -0.78
N LEU A 29 4.98 10.49 -0.45
CA LEU A 29 3.99 10.99 -1.41
C LEU A 29 4.58 11.97 -2.44
N THR A 30 5.61 12.73 -2.09
CA THR A 30 6.15 13.79 -2.95
C THR A 30 7.29 13.29 -3.84
N TYR A 31 8.23 12.53 -3.25
CA TYR A 31 9.47 12.10 -3.92
C TYR A 31 9.49 10.61 -4.27
N GLY A 32 8.46 9.85 -3.89
CA GLY A 32 8.32 8.45 -4.27
C GLY A 32 8.06 8.28 -5.77
N THR A 33 8.52 7.17 -6.33
CA THR A 33 8.21 6.77 -7.69
C THR A 33 6.72 6.47 -7.79
N LYS A 34 6.02 7.14 -8.72
CA LYS A 34 4.60 6.91 -8.98
C LYS A 34 4.44 5.66 -9.83
N ILE A 35 3.69 4.70 -9.32
CA ILE A 35 3.35 3.46 -10.00
C ILE A 35 1.84 3.31 -10.08
N LEU A 36 1.36 2.67 -11.15
CA LEU A 36 -0.05 2.33 -11.28
C LEU A 36 -0.24 0.83 -11.02
N LEU A 37 -1.04 0.51 -10.01
CA LEU A 37 -1.38 -0.86 -9.63
C LEU A 37 -2.81 -1.18 -10.04
N LYS A 38 -3.01 -2.40 -10.56
CA LYS A 38 -4.34 -2.95 -10.80
C LYS A 38 -4.95 -3.45 -9.50
N THR A 39 -6.23 -3.17 -9.32
CA THR A 39 -7.02 -3.78 -8.26
C THR A 39 -7.84 -4.95 -8.82
N LYS A 40 -8.08 -5.94 -7.95
CA LYS A 40 -9.08 -6.97 -8.18
C LYS A 40 -10.45 -6.41 -7.75
N PRO A 41 -11.52 -6.73 -8.50
CA PRO A 41 -12.87 -6.39 -8.07
C PRO A 41 -13.15 -7.05 -6.72
N VAL A 42 -13.62 -6.27 -5.76
CA VAL A 42 -14.04 -6.75 -4.44
C VAL A 42 -15.56 -6.63 -4.39
N ASP A 43 -16.25 -7.67 -3.93
CA ASP A 43 -17.70 -7.64 -3.80
C ASP A 43 -18.14 -6.48 -2.89
N PRO A 44 -19.12 -5.66 -3.31
CA PRO A 44 -19.47 -4.39 -2.68
C PRO A 44 -20.27 -4.52 -1.37
N TRP A 45 -20.22 -5.68 -0.70
CA TRP A 45 -20.96 -5.86 0.54
C TRP A 45 -20.34 -5.00 1.64
N ASP A 46 -21.03 -3.87 1.89
CA ASP A 46 -20.93 -2.99 3.05
C ASP A 46 -20.14 -1.68 2.91
N PHE A 47 -20.35 -0.94 1.82
CA PHE A 47 -19.92 0.49 1.73
C PHE A 47 -20.77 1.46 2.59
N PHE A 48 -21.81 0.95 3.29
CA PHE A 48 -22.76 1.78 4.05
C PHE A 48 -22.44 1.90 5.55
N ARG A 49 -21.45 1.17 6.06
CA ARG A 49 -21.01 1.26 7.48
C ARG A 49 -19.79 2.15 7.72
N GLY A 50 -19.26 2.81 6.67
CA GLY A 50 -18.19 3.80 6.80
C GLY A 50 -17.59 4.24 5.45
N ASP A 51 -17.09 5.46 5.44
CA ASP A 51 -16.59 6.28 4.31
C ASP A 51 -15.30 5.77 3.67
N TYR A 52 -15.18 4.50 3.33
CA TYR A 52 -13.99 4.00 2.63
C TYR A 52 -14.25 2.81 1.71
N VAL A 53 -13.37 2.66 0.73
CA VAL A 53 -13.34 1.54 -0.21
C VAL A 53 -12.17 0.64 0.13
N VAL A 54 -12.43 -0.66 0.21
CA VAL A 54 -11.41 -1.69 0.35
C VAL A 54 -10.85 -2.01 -1.04
N LEU A 55 -9.54 -1.89 -1.19
CA LEU A 55 -8.79 -2.19 -2.39
C LEU A 55 -8.03 -3.49 -2.20
N ASN A 56 -8.25 -4.46 -3.08
CA ASN A 56 -7.41 -5.65 -3.20
C ASN A 56 -6.54 -5.50 -4.44
N TYR A 57 -5.23 -5.68 -4.32
CA TYR A 57 -4.31 -5.51 -5.46
C TYR A 57 -4.03 -6.84 -6.14
N GLU A 58 -3.75 -6.82 -7.45
CA GLU A 58 -3.27 -8.02 -8.14
C GLU A 58 -1.97 -8.56 -7.51
N ILE A 59 -1.09 -7.66 -7.06
CA ILE A 59 0.16 -8.01 -6.39
C ILE A 59 -0.04 -8.54 -4.96
N SER A 60 -1.22 -8.43 -4.36
CA SER A 60 -1.50 -8.94 -3.01
C SER A 60 -1.57 -10.47 -2.95
N ASP A 61 -1.99 -11.14 -4.02
CA ASP A 61 -2.07 -12.60 -4.08
C ASP A 61 -1.04 -13.12 -5.08
N LEU A 62 0.10 -13.59 -4.56
CA LEU A 62 1.22 -14.04 -5.38
C LEU A 62 1.22 -15.56 -5.48
N ASP A 63 1.20 -16.06 -6.71
CA ASP A 63 1.49 -17.46 -7.03
C ASP A 63 3.01 -17.63 -7.15
N LEU A 64 3.62 -18.24 -6.13
CA LEU A 64 5.08 -18.43 -6.04
C LEU A 64 5.61 -19.43 -7.08
N LYS A 65 4.74 -20.11 -7.82
CA LYS A 65 5.16 -20.90 -9.00
C LYS A 65 5.53 -19.99 -10.18
N LYS A 66 4.98 -18.77 -10.22
CA LYS A 66 5.22 -17.78 -11.28
C LYS A 66 6.11 -16.63 -10.81
N VAL A 67 5.99 -16.25 -9.54
CA VAL A 67 6.74 -15.15 -8.93
C VAL A 67 7.81 -15.74 -8.02
N PRO A 68 9.09 -15.77 -8.43
CA PRO A 68 10.14 -16.36 -7.63
C PRO A 68 10.33 -15.61 -6.31
N ALA A 69 10.61 -16.37 -5.25
CA ALA A 69 11.02 -15.85 -3.95
C ALA A 69 12.47 -16.27 -3.64
N ASP A 70 13.14 -15.49 -2.79
CA ASP A 70 14.48 -15.83 -2.29
C ASP A 70 14.49 -17.09 -1.40
N ASN A 71 13.45 -17.24 -0.58
CA ASN A 71 13.13 -18.45 0.14
C ASN A 71 11.60 -18.61 0.23
N ASN A 72 11.14 -19.80 0.60
CA ASN A 72 9.72 -20.12 0.77
C ASN A 72 9.32 -20.29 2.25
N ASP A 73 10.03 -19.64 3.18
CA ASP A 73 9.73 -19.66 4.62
C ASP A 73 9.11 -18.34 5.05
N PHE A 74 7.84 -18.15 4.69
CA PHE A 74 7.10 -16.94 5.05
C PHE A 74 6.33 -17.13 6.36
N LYS A 75 6.51 -16.19 7.29
CA LYS A 75 5.77 -16.18 8.56
C LYS A 75 4.69 -15.11 8.58
N ARG A 76 3.59 -15.40 9.26
CA ARG A 76 2.51 -14.41 9.42
C ARG A 76 3.04 -13.16 10.14
N ASN A 77 2.63 -11.99 9.66
CA ASN A 77 3.08 -10.65 10.07
C ASN A 77 4.55 -10.33 9.76
N GLU A 78 5.23 -11.17 8.97
CA GLU A 78 6.58 -10.88 8.51
C GLU A 78 6.57 -9.78 7.45
N THR A 79 7.62 -8.95 7.44
CA THR A 79 7.80 -7.91 6.42
C THR A 79 8.63 -8.46 5.27
N VAL A 80 8.11 -8.34 4.06
CA VAL A 80 8.76 -8.76 2.81
C VAL A 80 8.78 -7.61 1.81
N TYR A 81 9.65 -7.72 0.80
CA TYR A 81 9.82 -6.75 -0.27
C TYR A 81 9.42 -7.40 -1.59
N VAL A 82 8.42 -6.82 -2.25
CA VAL A 82 7.97 -7.26 -3.57
C VAL A 82 8.62 -6.36 -4.61
N MET A 83 9.51 -6.95 -5.39
CA MET A 83 10.17 -6.27 -6.50
C MET A 83 9.16 -6.06 -7.61
N LEU A 84 9.07 -4.83 -8.12
CA LEU A 84 8.10 -4.47 -9.13
C LEU A 84 8.75 -4.35 -10.50
N LYS A 85 8.01 -4.73 -11.53
CA LYS A 85 8.38 -4.53 -12.93
C LYS A 85 7.23 -3.86 -13.64
N GLN A 86 7.56 -2.91 -14.51
CA GLN A 86 6.57 -2.27 -15.36
C GLN A 86 6.15 -3.20 -16.50
N GLU A 87 4.85 -3.43 -16.63
CA GLU A 87 4.20 -4.20 -17.68
C GLU A 87 3.16 -3.32 -18.38
N GLY A 88 3.60 -2.67 -19.46
CA GLY A 88 2.81 -1.65 -20.14
C GLY A 88 2.57 -0.44 -19.23
N ARG A 89 1.29 -0.15 -18.94
CA ARG A 89 0.89 0.95 -18.06
C ARG A 89 0.99 0.60 -16.57
N TYR A 90 0.89 -0.68 -16.22
CA TYR A 90 0.78 -1.12 -14.82
C TYR A 90 2.10 -1.69 -14.31
N TRP A 91 2.22 -1.78 -13.00
CA TRP A 91 3.33 -2.47 -12.34
C TRP A 91 2.85 -3.81 -11.77
N ALA A 92 3.62 -4.85 -12.03
CA ALA A 92 3.36 -6.21 -11.58
C ALA A 92 4.49 -6.71 -10.67
N ALA A 93 4.19 -7.72 -9.86
CA ALA A 93 5.16 -8.37 -8.99
C ALA A 93 6.13 -9.21 -9.84
N ARG A 94 7.43 -8.91 -9.74
CA ARG A 94 8.51 -9.65 -10.41
C ARG A 94 9.05 -10.75 -9.52
N SER A 95 9.28 -10.46 -8.25
CA SER A 95 9.84 -11.40 -7.27
C SER A 95 9.57 -10.92 -5.85
N VAL A 96 9.73 -11.81 -4.87
CA VAL A 96 9.60 -11.50 -3.44
C VAL A 96 10.93 -11.78 -2.73
N SER A 97 11.31 -10.92 -1.80
CA SER A 97 12.46 -11.16 -0.92
C SER A 97 12.18 -10.75 0.51
N HIS A 98 12.82 -11.44 1.45
CA HIS A 98 12.82 -11.11 2.87
C HIS A 98 13.72 -9.91 3.17
N LYS A 99 14.60 -9.53 2.24
CA LYS A 99 15.53 -8.42 2.39
C LYS A 99 15.20 -7.30 1.40
N PRO A 100 15.51 -6.04 1.76
CA PRO A 100 15.40 -4.95 0.81
C PRO A 100 16.32 -5.20 -0.39
N PRO A 101 15.95 -4.69 -1.58
CA PRO A 101 16.83 -4.76 -2.75
C PRO A 101 18.18 -4.10 -2.47
N ALA A 102 19.26 -4.76 -2.90
CA ALA A 102 20.60 -4.20 -2.85
C ALA A 102 20.88 -3.25 -4.04
N ASP A 103 20.09 -3.36 -5.10
CA ASP A 103 20.14 -2.52 -6.29
C ASP A 103 19.12 -1.37 -6.20
N GLU A 104 19.14 -0.45 -7.17
CA GLU A 104 18.16 0.65 -7.28
C GLU A 104 16.80 0.19 -7.85
N SER A 105 16.49 -1.10 -7.75
CA SER A 105 15.22 -1.63 -8.22
C SER A 105 14.07 -1.15 -7.32
N LEU A 106 12.90 -0.94 -7.94
CA LEU A 106 11.72 -0.51 -7.22
C LEU A 106 11.09 -1.71 -6.52
N ALA A 107 11.05 -1.67 -5.19
CA ALA A 107 10.36 -2.67 -4.37
C ALA A 107 9.32 -2.01 -3.48
N ILE A 108 8.19 -2.69 -3.28
CA ILE A 108 7.16 -2.28 -2.32
C ILE A 108 7.21 -3.20 -1.11
N LYS A 109 7.19 -2.61 0.09
CA LYS A 109 7.16 -3.32 1.36
C LYS A 109 5.76 -3.83 1.63
N GLY A 110 5.65 -5.13 1.87
CA GLY A 110 4.41 -5.81 2.25
C GLY A 110 4.56 -6.57 3.57
N VAL A 111 3.42 -6.90 4.17
CA VAL A 111 3.30 -7.72 5.36
C VAL A 111 2.57 -9.00 4.99
N VAL A 112 3.15 -10.14 5.35
CA VAL A 112 2.57 -11.45 5.11
C VAL A 112 1.32 -11.63 5.97
N ILE A 113 0.18 -11.86 5.34
CA ILE A 113 -1.07 -12.18 6.03
C ILE A 113 -1.26 -13.69 6.13
N TYR A 114 -0.95 -14.40 5.05
CA TYR A 114 -1.08 -15.85 4.95
C TYR A 114 -0.14 -16.40 3.89
N TYR A 115 0.40 -17.60 4.12
CA TYR A 115 1.19 -18.35 3.16
C TYR A 115 0.75 -19.82 3.18
N SER A 116 0.50 -20.38 2.00
CA SER A 116 0.20 -21.79 1.80
C SER A 116 1.37 -22.46 1.10
N ASP A 117 2.10 -23.32 1.81
CA ASP A 117 3.23 -24.05 1.22
C ASP A 117 2.79 -25.11 0.21
N TYR A 118 1.61 -25.70 0.40
CA TYR A 118 1.03 -26.68 -0.51
C TYR A 118 0.61 -26.04 -1.85
N GLU A 119 -0.15 -24.95 -1.77
CA GLU A 119 -0.67 -24.27 -2.98
C GLU A 119 0.37 -23.33 -3.61
N LYS A 120 1.42 -22.97 -2.85
CA LYS A 120 2.42 -21.96 -3.19
C LYS A 120 1.81 -20.57 -3.39
N ILE A 121 0.84 -20.23 -2.56
CA ILE A 121 0.14 -18.94 -2.58
C ILE A 121 0.60 -18.10 -1.39
N LEU A 122 1.03 -16.87 -1.66
CA LEU A 122 1.41 -15.87 -0.66
C LEU A 122 0.45 -14.68 -0.73
N HIS A 123 -0.23 -14.40 0.38
CA HIS A 123 -1.12 -13.25 0.52
C HIS A 123 -0.47 -12.14 1.35
N LEU A 124 -0.37 -10.95 0.76
CA LEU A 124 0.32 -9.78 1.30
C LEU A 124 -0.61 -8.56 1.42
N LYS A 125 -0.34 -7.73 2.43
CA LYS A 125 -0.86 -6.36 2.55
C LYS A 125 0.25 -5.34 2.55
N TYR A 126 0.00 -4.19 1.95
CA TYR A 126 0.92 -3.08 1.75
C TYR A 126 0.56 -1.85 2.61
N GLY A 127 -0.57 -1.87 3.31
CA GLY A 127 -1.02 -0.75 4.16
C GLY A 127 -1.66 0.39 3.35
N ILE A 128 -2.09 0.09 2.13
CA ILE A 128 -2.74 1.01 1.19
C ILE A 128 -4.10 0.48 0.70
N GLU A 129 -4.61 -0.60 1.30
CA GLU A 129 -5.86 -1.29 0.95
C GLU A 129 -7.12 -0.49 1.25
N SER A 130 -7.02 0.74 1.77
CA SER A 130 -8.18 1.53 2.17
C SER A 130 -8.09 2.93 1.58
N TYR A 131 -9.15 3.33 0.91
CA TYR A 131 -9.30 4.65 0.32
C TYR A 131 -10.53 5.35 0.89
N PHE A 132 -10.34 6.47 1.57
CA PHE A 132 -11.44 7.20 2.20
C PHE A 132 -12.24 7.98 1.17
N VAL A 133 -13.57 7.85 1.24
CA VAL A 133 -14.56 8.41 0.33
C VAL A 133 -15.55 9.23 1.15
N PRO A 134 -15.72 10.54 0.90
CA PRO A 134 -16.68 11.36 1.61
C PRO A 134 -18.11 10.78 1.58
N GLN A 135 -18.88 11.00 2.65
CA GLN A 135 -20.26 10.54 2.77
C GLN A 135 -21.08 10.87 1.53
N HIS A 136 -21.90 9.93 1.10
CA HIS A 136 -22.81 10.04 -0.04
C HIS A 136 -22.13 10.13 -1.43
N GLN A 137 -20.80 10.12 -1.52
CA GLN A 137 -20.06 10.11 -2.80
C GLN A 137 -19.57 8.72 -3.24
N GLY A 138 -19.83 7.69 -2.42
CA GLY A 138 -19.53 6.29 -2.74
C GLY A 138 -20.26 5.73 -3.95
N ARG A 139 -21.40 6.32 -4.35
CA ARG A 139 -22.22 5.89 -5.51
C ARG A 139 -21.47 5.94 -6.84
N THR A 140 -20.54 6.88 -7.00
CA THR A 140 -19.72 7.00 -8.21
C THR A 140 -18.80 5.78 -8.38
N ILE A 141 -18.40 5.17 -7.26
CA ILE A 141 -17.58 3.95 -7.21
C ILE A 141 -18.46 2.70 -7.23
N GLU A 142 -19.66 2.75 -6.63
CA GLU A 142 -20.66 1.66 -6.59
C GLU A 142 -21.06 1.16 -7.99
N ASN A 143 -21.24 2.08 -8.94
CA ASN A 143 -21.58 1.74 -10.32
C ASN A 143 -20.38 1.19 -11.12
N ALA A 144 -19.16 1.41 -10.62
CA ALA A 144 -17.96 0.85 -11.21
C ALA A 144 -17.84 -0.62 -10.80
N ARG A 145 -18.55 -1.50 -11.52
CA ARG A 145 -18.12 -2.91 -11.67
C ARG A 145 -16.76 -3.02 -12.38
N ALA A 146 -16.25 -1.89 -12.89
CA ALA A 146 -14.97 -1.75 -13.56
C ALA A 146 -13.80 -1.90 -12.58
N ALA A 147 -12.68 -2.40 -13.09
CA ALA A 147 -11.45 -2.48 -12.34
C ALA A 147 -11.00 -1.08 -11.89
N LEU A 148 -10.78 -0.89 -10.58
CA LEU A 148 -10.16 0.32 -10.06
C LEU A 148 -8.65 0.26 -10.34
N GLU A 149 -8.06 1.42 -10.62
CA GLU A 149 -6.61 1.55 -10.74
C GLU A 149 -6.12 2.48 -9.64
N ALA A 150 -5.05 2.09 -8.96
CA ALA A 150 -4.49 2.85 -7.86
C ALA A 150 -3.12 3.40 -8.26
N GLU A 151 -2.97 4.72 -8.24
CA GLU A 151 -1.65 5.33 -8.30
C GLU A 151 -1.05 5.36 -6.90
N VAL A 152 0.08 4.68 -6.75
CA VAL A 152 0.78 4.52 -5.49
C VAL A 152 2.16 5.18 -5.62
N SER A 153 2.55 5.90 -4.59
CA SER A 153 3.88 6.48 -4.45
C SER A 153 4.74 5.51 -3.65
N VAL A 154 5.85 5.02 -4.22
CA VAL A 154 6.77 4.09 -3.54
C VAL A 154 8.14 4.75 -3.39
N ASP A 155 8.64 4.85 -2.16
CA ASP A 155 9.96 5.39 -1.89
C ASP A 155 11.08 4.34 -2.04
N ARG A 156 12.34 4.79 -2.00
CA ARG A 156 13.53 3.91 -2.10
C ARG A 156 13.65 2.88 -0.98
N ARG A 157 12.93 3.05 0.14
CA ARG A 157 12.90 2.10 1.26
C ARG A 157 11.73 1.13 1.16
N GLY A 158 10.97 1.22 0.06
CA GLY A 158 9.78 0.46 -0.23
C GLY A 158 8.53 0.85 0.55
N ASN A 159 8.54 1.98 1.26
CA ASN A 159 7.29 2.46 1.85
C ASN A 159 6.38 2.98 0.74
N SER A 160 5.10 2.67 0.87
CA SER A 160 4.07 3.04 -0.09
C SER A 160 3.06 4.00 0.50
N ALA A 161 2.50 4.84 -0.34
CA ALA A 161 1.35 5.67 -0.02
C ALA A 161 0.43 5.77 -1.23
N LEU A 162 -0.86 5.50 -1.03
CA LEU A 162 -1.88 5.69 -2.06
C LEU A 162 -1.99 7.19 -2.37
N ALA A 163 -1.78 7.56 -3.64
CA ALA A 163 -1.86 8.94 -4.08
C ALA A 163 -3.23 9.26 -4.69
N ARG A 164 -3.69 8.43 -5.63
CA ARG A 164 -4.92 8.66 -6.40
C ARG A 164 -5.59 7.34 -6.78
N LEU A 165 -6.90 7.40 -7.01
CA LEU A 165 -7.72 6.30 -7.52
C LEU A 165 -8.28 6.68 -8.88
N PHE A 166 -8.36 5.73 -9.81
CA PHE A 166 -8.91 5.92 -11.13
C PHE A 166 -9.97 4.87 -11.43
N ILE A 167 -11.00 5.29 -12.17
CA ILE A 167 -12.02 4.43 -12.77
C ILE A 167 -11.94 4.63 -14.29
N GLU A 168 -11.64 3.57 -15.04
CA GLU A 168 -11.51 3.63 -16.50
C GLU A 168 -10.56 4.74 -16.98
N GLY A 169 -9.44 4.92 -16.28
CA GLY A 169 -8.45 5.96 -16.58
C GLY A 169 -8.83 7.40 -16.21
N ARG A 170 -10.00 7.61 -15.59
CA ARG A 170 -10.40 8.92 -15.04
C ARG A 170 -10.17 8.95 -13.54
N GLU A 171 -9.48 9.99 -13.07
CA GLU A 171 -9.23 10.20 -11.65
C GLU A 171 -10.55 10.37 -10.90
N VAL A 172 -10.72 9.62 -9.81
CA VAL A 172 -11.84 9.76 -8.89
C VAL A 172 -11.61 11.03 -8.09
N LYS A 173 -12.42 12.06 -8.36
CA LYS A 173 -12.44 13.30 -7.58
C LYS A 173 -13.76 13.43 -6.88
N PHE A 174 -13.69 13.68 -5.59
CA PHE A 174 -14.83 14.02 -4.76
C PHE A 174 -14.98 15.54 -4.75
N GLN A 175 -16.21 16.02 -4.94
CA GLN A 175 -16.54 17.46 -4.92
C GLN A 175 -16.94 17.92 -3.53
#